data_AF-A0A180EUH0-F1
#
_entry.id   AF-A0A180EUH0-F1
#
_cell.length_a   1.000
_cell.length_b   1.000
_cell.length_c   1.000
_cell.angle_alpha   90.00
_cell.angle_beta   90.00
_cell.angle_gamma   90.00
#
_symmetry.space_group_name_H-M   'P 1'
#
loop_
_entity.id
_entity.type
_entity.pdbx_description
1 polymer ?
#
loop_
_entity_poly.entity_id
_entity_poly.type
_entity_poly.pdbx_seq_one_letter_code
_entity_poly.pdbx_strand_id
1 'polypeptide(L)'
;MCKFLMNVSATIVEGLDLTFILFLLNEYAFRKKNLSGEWNTKITTEKTSRNPYRNLSIEFKIHLIQKGYELVGSGEKIKGYC
;
A
#
# COMPACT_ATOMS: atom_id res chain seq x y z
N MET A 1 0.66 -47.54 13.87
CA MET A 1 -0.59 -47.01 13.27
C MET A 1 -1.15 -45.83 14.07
N CYS A 2 -1.55 -45.98 15.34
CA CYS A 2 -2.11 -44.85 16.13
C CYS A 2 -1.19 -43.62 16.25
N LYS A 3 0.11 -43.80 16.54
CA LYS A 3 1.05 -42.67 16.65
C LYS A 3 1.20 -41.88 15.34
N PHE A 4 1.12 -42.56 14.20
CA PHE A 4 1.20 -41.90 12.89
C PHE A 4 -0.04 -41.04 12.64
N LEU A 5 -1.24 -41.57 12.92
CA LEU A 5 -2.49 -40.81 12.79
C LEU A 5 -2.58 -39.63 13.77
N MET A 6 -2.05 -39.79 14.98
CA MET A 6 -1.92 -38.68 15.94
C MET A 6 -0.99 -37.58 15.44
N ASN A 7 0.15 -37.95 14.85
CA ASN A 7 1.09 -36.97 14.30
C ASN A 7 0.48 -36.21 13.12
N VAL A 8 -0.18 -36.93 12.21
CA VAL A 8 -0.83 -36.33 11.03
C VAL A 8 -1.94 -35.36 11.46
N SER A 9 -2.78 -35.75 12.42
CA SER A 9 -3.83 -34.86 12.93
C SER A 9 -3.27 -33.63 13.64
N ALA A 10 -2.20 -33.79 14.42
CA ALA A 10 -1.52 -32.64 15.06
C ALA A 10 -0.97 -31.65 14.01
N THR A 11 -0.30 -32.14 12.97
CA THR A 11 0.22 -31.28 11.89
C THR A 11 -0.89 -30.54 11.15
N ILE A 12 -2.05 -31.19 10.93
CA ILE A 12 -3.20 -30.54 10.28
C ILE A 12 -3.75 -29.42 11.17
N VAL A 13 -3.92 -29.69 12.47
CA VAL A 13 -4.43 -28.69 13.42
C VAL A 13 -3.48 -27.49 13.51
N GLU A 14 -2.18 -27.74 13.61
CA GLU A 14 -1.17 -26.70 13.71
C GLU A 14 -1.09 -25.84 12.42
N GLY A 15 -1.27 -26.46 11.25
CA GLY A 15 -1.41 -25.74 9.99
C GLY A 15 -2.66 -24.87 9.92
N LEU A 16 -3.78 -25.34 10.48
CA LEU A 16 -5.03 -24.57 10.55
C LEU A 16 -4.90 -23.39 11.52
N ASP A 17 -4.30 -23.59 12.69
CA ASP A 17 -4.05 -22.54 13.67
C ASP A 17 -3.16 -21.45 13.09
N LEU A 18 -2.06 -21.82 12.41
CA LEU A 18 -1.18 -20.87 11.74
C LEU A 18 -1.93 -20.08 10.65
N THR A 19 -2.73 -20.77 9.84
CA THR A 19 -3.54 -20.12 8.80
C THR A 19 -4.54 -19.14 9.40
N PHE A 20 -5.19 -19.51 10.51
CA PHE A 20 -6.13 -18.65 11.21
C PHE A 20 -5.45 -17.40 11.77
N ILE A 21 -4.27 -17.54 12.37
CA ILE A 21 -3.46 -16.41 12.85
C ILE A 21 -3.09 -15.47 11.71
N LEU A 22 -2.61 -16.02 10.58
CA LEU A 22 -2.26 -15.22 9.40
C LEU A 22 -3.47 -14.49 8.80
N PHE A 23 -4.63 -15.15 8.79
CA PHE A 23 -5.88 -14.53 8.35
C PHE A 23 -6.26 -13.34 9.23
N LEU A 24 -6.26 -13.51 10.56
CA LEU A 24 -6.52 -12.42 11.49
C LEU A 24 -5.50 -11.27 11.33
N LEU A 25 -4.23 -11.60 11.14
CA LEU A 25 -3.19 -10.60 10.94
C LEU A 25 -3.41 -9.80 9.64
N ASN A 26 -3.82 -10.45 8.56
CA ASN A 26 -4.14 -9.80 7.30
C ASN A 26 -5.38 -8.88 7.41
N GLU A 27 -6.42 -9.35 8.09
CA GLU A 27 -7.69 -8.62 8.24
C GLU A 27 -7.53 -7.38 9.16
N TYR A 28 -6.80 -7.52 10.27
CA TYR A 28 -6.71 -6.49 11.31
C TYR A 28 -5.46 -5.61 11.23
N ALA A 29 -4.27 -6.18 10.98
CA ALA A 29 -3.00 -5.44 10.98
C ALA A 29 -2.60 -4.93 9.59
N PHE A 30 -2.83 -5.74 8.55
CA PHE A 30 -2.45 -5.41 7.17
C PHE A 30 -3.63 -5.12 6.26
N ARG A 31 -4.77 -4.71 6.85
CA ARG A 31 -5.99 -4.43 6.10
C ARG A 31 -5.63 -3.58 4.89
N LYS A 32 -5.91 -4.11 3.69
CA LYS A 32 -5.63 -3.43 2.43
C LYS A 32 -6.11 -2.00 2.57
N LYS A 33 -5.20 -1.02 2.46
CA LYS A 33 -5.55 0.40 2.60
C LYS A 33 -6.76 0.64 1.69
N ASN A 34 -7.86 1.11 2.25
CA ASN A 34 -9.09 1.37 1.52
C ASN A 34 -8.92 2.67 0.72
N LEU A 35 -7.96 2.63 -0.22
CA LEU A 35 -7.66 3.71 -1.13
C LEU A 35 -8.70 3.66 -2.24
N SER A 36 -9.31 4.80 -2.50
CA SER A 36 -10.19 4.98 -3.66
C SER A 36 -9.38 5.10 -4.95
N GLY A 37 -8.10 5.48 -4.86
CA GLY A 37 -7.19 5.46 -5.99
C GLY A 37 -5.75 5.79 -5.63
N GLU A 38 -4.84 5.37 -6.50
CA GLU A 38 -3.42 5.77 -6.51
C GLU A 38 -3.10 6.39 -7.86
N TRP A 39 -2.51 7.58 -7.85
CA TRP A 39 -2.26 8.38 -9.06
C TRP A 39 -0.79 8.76 -9.10
N ASN A 40 -0.14 8.53 -10.24
CA ASN A 40 1.20 9.07 -10.50
C ASN A 40 1.04 10.35 -11.31
N THR A 41 1.47 11.48 -10.75
CA THR A 41 1.35 12.79 -11.37
C THR A 41 2.72 13.38 -11.62
N LYS A 42 2.86 14.16 -12.70
CA LYS A 42 4.09 14.86 -13.04
C LYS A 42 3.79 16.33 -13.22
N ILE A 43 4.49 17.18 -12.48
CA ILE A 43 4.41 18.64 -12.56
C ILE A 43 5.66 19.13 -13.29
N THR A 44 5.48 19.85 -14.39
CA THR A 44 6.57 20.44 -15.18
C THR A 44 6.51 21.95 -15.08
N THR A 45 7.61 22.59 -14.67
CA THR A 45 7.70 24.06 -14.57
C THR A 45 8.14 24.66 -15.90
N GLU A 46 7.20 25.23 -16.66
CA GLU A 46 7.50 25.77 -18.01
C GLU A 46 8.15 27.16 -17.98
N LYS A 47 7.71 28.06 -17.09
CA LYS A 47 8.21 29.44 -16.97
C LYS A 47 8.42 29.82 -15.52
N THR A 48 9.60 30.34 -15.21
CA THR A 48 9.97 30.81 -13.87
C THR A 48 11.09 31.85 -13.98
N SER A 49 11.04 32.88 -13.13
CA SER A 49 12.08 33.91 -13.02
C SER A 49 13.32 33.43 -12.27
N ARG A 50 13.23 32.29 -11.55
CA ARG A 50 14.36 31.66 -10.87
C ARG A 50 14.94 30.52 -11.71
N ASN A 51 16.17 30.73 -12.16
CA ASN A 51 16.94 29.79 -12.98
C ASN A 51 16.93 28.31 -12.52
N PRO A 52 17.08 27.97 -11.21
CA PRO A 52 17.15 26.56 -10.80
C PRO A 52 15.83 25.78 -10.93
N TYR A 53 14.70 26.44 -11.17
CA TYR A 53 13.40 25.78 -11.34
C TYR A 53 12.95 25.69 -12.80
N ARG A 54 13.74 26.21 -13.74
CA ARG A 54 13.38 26.21 -15.16
C ARG A 54 13.46 24.80 -15.71
N ASN A 55 12.40 24.33 -16.36
CA ASN A 55 12.24 22.95 -16.85
C ASN A 55 12.23 21.86 -15.76
N LEU A 56 12.11 22.25 -14.49
CA LEU A 56 12.05 21.30 -13.38
C LEU A 56 10.79 20.44 -13.51
N SER A 57 10.99 19.13 -13.55
CA SER A 57 9.93 18.13 -13.55
C SER A 57 9.91 17.38 -12.23
N ILE A 58 8.78 17.36 -11.53
CA ILE A 58 8.61 16.67 -10.26
C ILE A 58 7.49 15.63 -10.39
N GLU A 59 7.80 14.39 -10.03
CA GLU A 59 6.85 13.28 -9.96
C GLU A 59 6.34 13.09 -8.54
N PHE A 60 5.03 12.97 -8.39
CA PHE A 60 4.34 12.72 -7.13
C PHE A 60 3.47 11.47 -7.23
N LYS A 61 3.50 10.63 -6.19
CA LYS A 61 2.53 9.57 -5.96
C LYS A 61 1.45 10.11 -5.04
N ILE A 62 0.21 10.12 -5.50
CA ILE A 62 -0.94 10.60 -4.73
C ILE A 62 -1.80 9.41 -4.34
N HIS A 63 -2.08 9.29 -3.05
CA HIS A 63 -3.02 8.31 -2.51
C HIS A 63 -4.31 9.04 -2.11
N LEU A 64 -5.44 8.57 -2.62
CA LEU A 64 -6.75 9.17 -2.38
C LEU A 64 -7.65 8.19 -1.62
N ILE A 65 -8.46 8.74 -0.72
CA ILE A 65 -9.49 8.08 0.06
C ILE A 65 -10.76 8.91 -0.08
N GLN A 66 -11.80 8.31 -0.65
CA GLN A 66 -13.12 8.92 -0.74
C GLN A 66 -13.97 8.47 0.45
N LYS A 67 -14.44 9.45 1.22
CA LYS A 67 -15.40 9.27 2.33
C LYS A 67 -16.71 9.96 1.96
N GLY A 68 -17.57 9.25 1.22
CA GLY A 68 -18.82 9.83 0.71
C GLY A 68 -18.56 10.95 -0.30
N TYR A 69 -18.89 12.18 0.08
CA TYR A 69 -18.65 13.39 -0.74
C TYR A 69 -17.29 14.04 -0.49
N GLU A 70 -16.53 13.59 0.50
CA GLU A 70 -15.20 14.12 0.80
C GLU A 70 -14.12 13.27 0.12
N LEU A 71 -13.20 13.93 -0.58
CA LEU A 71 -12.00 13.31 -1.12
C LEU A 71 -10.79 13.81 -0.33
N VAL A 72 -10.17 12.91 0.44
CA VAL A 72 -8.99 13.21 1.25
C VAL A 72 -7.83 12.34 0.78
N GLY A 73 -6.62 12.88 0.85
CA GLY A 73 -5.45 12.14 0.37
C GLY A 73 -4.14 12.80 0.73
N SER A 74 -3.05 12.13 0.38
CA SER A 74 -1.69 12.63 0.57
C SER A 74 -0.87 12.40 -0.70
N GLY A 75 -0.01 13.35 -1.03
CA GLY A 75 0.96 13.23 -2.12
C GLY A 75 2.37 13.09 -1.58
N GLU A 76 3.12 12.09 -2.06
CA GLU A 76 4.53 11.90 -1.78
C GLU A 76 5.36 12.24 -3.03
N LYS A 77 6.43 13.02 -2.88
CA LYS A 77 7.37 13.31 -3.97
C LYS A 77 8.24 12.09 -4.23
N ILE A 78 8.13 11.51 -5.42
CA ILE A 78 8.91 10.32 -5.83
C ILE A 78 10.26 10.75 -6.40
N LYS A 79 10.25 11.73 -7.31
CA LYS A 79 11.45 12.09 -8.07
C LYS A 79 11.41 13.53 -8.56
N GLY A 80 12.57 14.16 -8.62
CA GLY A 80 12.76 15.45 -9.27
C GLY A 80 13.83 15.34 -10.35
N TYR A 81 13.58 15.95 -11.49
CA TYR A 81 14.52 16.09 -12.61
C TYR A 81 14.71 17.58 -12.88
N CYS A 82 15.97 18.00 -13.05
CA CYS A 82 16.35 19.34 -13.48
C CYS A 82 16.66 19.35 -14.98
#